data_AF-A0A381XAN2-F1
#
_entry.id   AF-A0A381XAN2-F1
#
_cell.length_a   1.000
_cell.length_b   1.000
_cell.length_c   1.000
_cell.angle_alpha   90.00
_cell.angle_beta   90.00
_cell.angle_gamma   90.00
#
_symmetry.space_group_name_H-M   'P 1'
#
loop_
_entity.id
_entity.type
_entity.pdbx_description
1 polymer ?
#
loop_
_entity_poly.entity_id
_entity_poly.type
_entity_poly.pdbx_seq_one_letter_code
_entity_poly.pdbx_strand_id
1 'polypeptide(L)'
;MCEKKRRHLQKDEKRVQLGYLTFNRFYQLCQKFEGNKTYEEFCKSPYYNAFVKFGSFVNNVRPLYPDKYIDYVVKSGVKLDHWTKEELYEKYALELILKEGVETALERSIITMMEWAEENNSVWNHYFNYINLNRAIWHIKDGKISPWLILNCASGKEMVSKFNDEQLEIVYLIMDPEHWTMRFKRQSNDVQLVKEIVKESKL
;
A
#
# COMPACT_ATOMS: atom_id res chain seq x y z
N MET A 1 33.83 3.16 -15.88
CA MET A 1 32.72 3.96 -16.47
C MET A 1 32.42 5.14 -15.54
N CYS A 2 32.38 6.39 -16.02
CA CYS A 2 32.15 7.55 -15.13
C CYS A 2 30.69 7.63 -14.65
N GLU A 3 30.46 8.26 -13.49
CA GLU A 3 29.12 8.31 -12.88
C GLU A 3 28.06 8.93 -13.79
N LYS A 4 28.37 10.04 -14.48
CA LYS A 4 27.42 10.70 -15.38
C LYS A 4 26.98 9.78 -16.52
N LYS A 5 27.92 9.04 -17.11
CA LYS A 5 27.62 8.06 -18.16
C LYS A 5 26.78 6.91 -17.59
N ARG A 6 27.04 6.47 -16.35
CA ARG A 6 26.25 5.43 -15.67
C ARG A 6 24.81 5.89 -15.50
N ARG A 7 24.58 7.06 -14.90
CA ARG A 7 23.23 7.61 -14.68
C ARG A 7 22.45 7.79 -15.99
N HIS A 8 23.13 8.15 -17.08
CA HIS A 8 22.47 8.27 -18.39
C HIS A 8 22.01 6.92 -18.94
N LEU A 9 22.85 5.87 -18.88
CA LEU A 9 22.47 4.53 -19.34
C LEU A 9 21.33 3.91 -18.52
N GLN A 10 21.21 4.29 -17.24
CA GLN A 10 20.17 3.78 -16.34
C GLN A 10 18.86 4.56 -16.41
N LYS A 11 18.75 5.56 -17.29
CA LYS A 11 17.59 6.46 -17.36
C LYS A 11 16.27 5.71 -17.41
N ASP A 12 16.20 4.66 -18.21
CA ASP A 12 14.95 3.94 -18.47
C ASP A 12 14.67 2.82 -17.45
N GLU A 13 15.55 2.63 -16.46
CA GLU A 13 15.27 1.71 -15.35
C GLU A 13 14.09 2.23 -14.51
N LYS A 14 13.16 1.33 -14.14
CA LYS A 14 11.94 1.71 -13.40
C LYS A 14 12.22 2.47 -12.10
N ARG A 15 13.23 2.06 -11.33
CA ARG A 15 13.65 2.77 -10.10
C ARG A 15 14.14 4.19 -10.36
N VAL A 16 14.77 4.43 -11.51
CA VAL A 16 15.27 5.75 -11.91
C VAL A 16 14.12 6.63 -12.37
N GLN A 17 13.17 6.08 -13.14
CA GLN A 17 11.96 6.77 -13.53
C GLN A 17 11.10 7.17 -12.32
N LEU A 18 10.93 6.28 -11.34
CA LEU A 18 10.23 6.59 -10.09
C LEU A 18 10.98 7.64 -9.24
N GLY A 19 12.31 7.57 -9.19
CA GLY A 19 13.13 8.59 -8.54
C GLY A 19 12.99 9.96 -9.21
N TYR A 20 12.97 10.00 -10.54
CA TYR A 20 12.79 11.22 -11.33
C TYR A 20 11.38 11.81 -11.19
N LEU A 21 10.35 10.96 -11.17
CA LEU A 21 8.97 11.36 -10.86
C LEU A 21 8.91 12.00 -9.48
N THR A 22 9.46 11.34 -8.46
CA THR A 22 9.48 11.84 -7.08
C THR A 22 10.23 13.16 -6.97
N PHE A 23 11.37 13.29 -7.67
CA PHE A 23 12.12 14.55 -7.75
C PHE A 23 11.24 15.69 -8.28
N ASN A 24 10.50 15.46 -9.36
CA ASN A 24 9.56 16.45 -9.87
C ASN A 24 8.45 16.79 -8.87
N ARG A 25 7.84 15.79 -8.22
CA ARG A 25 6.84 15.99 -7.17
C ARG A 25 7.37 16.84 -6.02
N PHE A 26 8.62 16.62 -5.59
CA PHE A 26 9.27 17.43 -4.57
C PHE A 26 9.36 18.91 -4.96
N TYR A 27 9.82 19.22 -6.18
CA TYR A 27 9.90 20.62 -6.63
C TYR A 27 8.51 21.26 -6.79
N GLN A 28 7.54 20.52 -7.29
CA GLN A 28 6.17 21.01 -7.45
C GLN A 28 5.51 21.31 -6.11
N LEU A 29 5.60 20.37 -5.15
CA LEU A 29 4.85 20.43 -3.90
C LEU A 29 5.57 21.23 -2.80
N CYS A 30 6.90 21.13 -2.71
CA CYS A 30 7.67 21.78 -1.64
C CYS A 30 8.32 23.09 -2.09
N GLN A 31 8.72 23.20 -3.36
CA GLN A 31 9.42 24.38 -3.89
C GLN A 31 8.51 25.27 -4.75
N LYS A 32 7.23 24.89 -4.94
CA LYS A 32 6.25 25.60 -5.78
C LYS A 32 6.76 25.86 -7.21
N PHE A 33 7.56 24.96 -7.75
CA PHE A 33 8.05 25.05 -9.12
C PHE A 33 6.90 24.77 -10.09
N GLU A 34 6.65 25.70 -11.01
CA GLU A 34 5.65 25.54 -12.07
C GLU A 34 6.26 24.72 -13.22
N GLY A 35 5.80 23.47 -13.37
CA GLY A 35 6.21 22.57 -14.46
C GLY A 35 7.04 21.36 -14.00
N ASN A 36 7.81 20.80 -14.93
CA ASN A 36 8.65 19.62 -14.70
C ASN A 36 10.12 19.97 -14.96
N LYS A 37 10.98 19.60 -14.02
CA LYS A 37 12.43 19.54 -14.20
C LYS A 37 12.78 18.45 -15.20
N THR A 38 13.82 18.67 -15.99
CA THR A 38 14.33 17.72 -16.98
C THR A 38 15.10 16.58 -16.32
N TYR A 39 15.23 15.45 -17.03
CA TYR A 39 16.06 14.34 -16.57
C TYR A 39 17.53 14.74 -16.41
N GLU A 40 18.02 15.68 -17.24
CA GLU A 40 19.39 16.17 -17.12
C GLU A 40 19.63 16.93 -15.82
N GLU A 41 18.68 17.78 -15.40
CA GLU A 41 18.72 18.44 -14.09
C GLU A 41 18.69 17.41 -12.95
N PHE A 42 17.83 16.39 -13.06
CA PHE A 42 17.78 15.30 -12.08
C PHE A 42 19.10 14.52 -12.01
N CYS A 43 19.66 14.15 -13.16
CA CYS A 43 20.91 13.39 -13.28
C CYS A 43 22.10 14.13 -12.65
N LYS A 44 22.12 15.47 -12.75
CA LYS A 44 23.14 16.33 -12.14
C LYS A 44 22.90 16.63 -10.66
N SER A 45 21.70 16.35 -10.13
CA SER A 45 21.37 16.61 -8.74
C SER A 45 22.31 15.88 -7.77
N PRO A 46 22.76 16.54 -6.68
CA PRO A 46 23.51 15.86 -5.61
C PRO A 46 22.65 14.80 -4.91
N TYR A 47 21.32 14.91 -5.00
CA TYR A 47 20.37 13.98 -4.37
C TYR A 47 19.96 12.81 -5.28
N TYR A 48 20.52 12.68 -6.48
CA TYR A 48 20.15 11.64 -7.46
C TYR A 48 20.06 10.24 -6.84
N ASN A 49 21.12 9.80 -6.15
CA ASN A 49 21.16 8.46 -5.57
C ASN A 49 20.08 8.25 -4.50
N ALA A 50 19.75 9.27 -3.72
CA ALA A 50 18.74 9.18 -2.67
C ALA A 50 17.32 9.07 -3.26
N PHE A 51 17.01 9.85 -4.30
CA PHE A 51 15.76 9.72 -5.05
C PHE A 51 15.66 8.38 -5.79
N VAL A 52 16.74 7.89 -6.40
CA VAL A 52 16.75 6.56 -7.05
C VAL A 52 16.60 5.44 -6.02
N LYS A 53 17.21 5.58 -4.82
CA LYS A 53 17.02 4.64 -3.70
C LYS A 53 15.56 4.60 -3.27
N PHE A 54 14.91 5.77 -3.14
CA PHE A 54 13.47 5.82 -2.88
C PHE A 54 12.64 5.24 -4.02
N GLY A 55 12.98 5.52 -5.28
CA GLY A 55 12.32 4.90 -6.44
C GLY A 55 12.45 3.38 -6.44
N SER A 56 13.58 2.84 -5.98
CA SER A 56 13.75 1.40 -5.76
C SER A 56 12.85 0.86 -4.65
N PHE A 57 12.70 1.61 -3.55
CA PHE A 57 11.77 1.27 -2.47
C PHE A 57 10.33 1.18 -3.00
N VAL A 58 9.85 2.22 -3.69
CA VAL A 58 8.49 2.24 -4.26
C VAL A 58 8.27 1.09 -5.24
N ASN A 59 9.27 0.79 -6.09
CA ASN A 59 9.19 -0.32 -7.04
C ASN A 59 9.06 -1.70 -6.37
N ASN A 60 9.75 -1.89 -5.24
CA ASN A 60 9.85 -3.19 -4.58
C ASN A 60 8.73 -3.41 -3.57
N VAL A 61 8.47 -2.40 -2.72
CA VAL A 61 7.44 -2.44 -1.67
C VAL A 61 6.03 -2.31 -2.28
N ARG A 62 5.91 -1.64 -3.43
CA ARG A 62 4.64 -1.34 -4.10
C ARG A 62 3.61 -0.73 -3.12
N PRO A 63 3.91 0.46 -2.55
CA PRO A 63 3.04 1.12 -1.59
C PRO A 63 1.61 1.26 -2.07
N LEU A 64 0.65 1.15 -1.16
CA LEU A 64 -0.76 1.37 -1.45
C LEU A 64 -0.99 2.77 -2.06
N TYR A 65 -1.53 2.83 -3.28
CA TYR A 65 -1.61 4.05 -4.09
C TYR A 65 -0.25 4.77 -4.21
N PRO A 66 0.69 4.26 -5.03
CA PRO A 66 2.06 4.74 -5.10
C PRO A 66 2.19 6.26 -5.31
N ASP A 67 1.36 6.84 -6.18
CA ASP A 67 1.40 8.28 -6.45
C ASP A 67 1.00 9.12 -5.22
N LYS A 68 0.00 8.66 -4.46
CA LYS A 68 -0.42 9.31 -3.20
C LYS A 68 0.63 9.15 -2.12
N TYR A 69 1.30 7.98 -2.05
CA TYR A 69 2.40 7.76 -1.12
C TYR A 69 3.60 8.66 -1.43
N ILE A 70 3.96 8.82 -2.72
CA ILE A 70 5.01 9.75 -3.15
C ILE A 70 4.70 11.17 -2.65
N ASP A 71 3.47 11.64 -2.86
CA ASP A 71 3.03 12.94 -2.38
C ASP A 71 3.05 13.07 -0.86
N TYR A 72 2.60 12.05 -0.14
CA TYR A 72 2.63 12.00 1.32
C TYR A 72 4.05 12.14 1.85
N VAL A 73 4.97 11.33 1.34
CA VAL A 73 6.38 11.31 1.76
C VAL A 73 7.04 12.66 1.46
N VAL A 74 6.82 13.21 0.26
CA VAL A 74 7.32 14.52 -0.12
C VAL A 74 6.83 15.62 0.83
N LYS A 75 5.56 15.57 1.25
CA LYS A 75 4.95 16.56 2.15
C LYS A 75 5.18 16.29 3.65
N SER A 76 5.70 15.12 4.01
CA SER A 76 5.81 14.66 5.40
C SER A 76 6.79 15.45 6.27
N GLY A 77 7.70 16.22 5.67
CA GLY A 77 8.81 16.88 6.37
C GLY A 77 9.91 15.93 6.84
N VAL A 78 9.78 14.61 6.58
CA VAL A 78 10.80 13.61 6.89
C VAL A 78 12.01 13.81 5.96
N LYS A 79 13.23 13.64 6.49
CA LYS A 79 14.46 13.74 5.70
C LYS A 79 14.50 12.67 4.60
N LEU A 80 15.00 13.03 3.41
CA LEU A 80 15.07 12.15 2.24
C LEU A 80 15.72 10.78 2.53
N ASP A 81 16.77 10.75 3.35
CA ASP A 81 17.45 9.49 3.72
C ASP A 81 16.58 8.53 4.53
N HIS A 82 15.48 9.01 5.12
CA HIS A 82 14.52 8.24 5.89
C HIS A 82 13.27 7.86 5.09
N TRP A 83 13.16 8.23 3.81
CA TRP A 83 11.96 7.93 3.01
C TRP A 83 11.77 6.44 2.71
N THR A 84 12.81 5.63 2.86
CA THR A 84 12.74 4.17 2.67
C THR A 84 12.58 3.40 3.99
N LYS A 85 12.26 4.09 5.09
CA LYS A 85 11.99 3.48 6.38
C LYS A 85 10.58 2.88 6.40
N GLU A 86 10.46 1.67 6.91
CA GLU A 86 9.19 0.92 6.94
C GLU A 86 8.14 1.67 7.77
N GLU A 87 8.55 2.28 8.89
CA GLU A 87 7.65 2.99 9.80
C GLU A 87 6.93 4.17 9.12
N LEU A 88 7.55 4.78 8.10
CA LEU A 88 6.92 5.85 7.33
C LEU A 88 5.81 5.33 6.42
N TYR A 89 6.01 4.16 5.81
CA TYR A 89 4.99 3.51 5.00
C TYR A 89 3.87 2.97 5.87
N GLU A 90 4.19 2.32 6.99
CA GLU A 90 3.19 1.80 7.94
C GLU A 90 2.27 2.91 8.42
N LYS A 91 2.82 4.07 8.79
CA LYS A 91 2.01 5.22 9.22
C LYS A 91 1.05 5.68 8.12
N TYR A 92 1.53 5.78 6.88
CA TYR A 92 0.70 6.17 5.74
C TYR A 92 -0.41 5.13 5.45
N ALA A 93 -0.04 3.85 5.40
CA ALA A 93 -0.98 2.77 5.14
C ALA A 93 -2.08 2.72 6.21
N LEU A 94 -1.68 2.81 7.49
CA LEU A 94 -2.59 2.85 8.63
C LEU A 94 -3.57 4.03 8.53
N GLU A 95 -3.08 5.24 8.30
CA GLU A 95 -3.93 6.43 8.14
C GLU A 95 -4.94 6.28 7.00
N LEU A 96 -4.56 5.61 5.91
CA LEU A 96 -5.42 5.39 4.77
C LEU A 96 -6.46 4.30 5.04
N ILE A 97 -6.05 3.13 5.52
CA ILE A 97 -6.94 1.98 5.77
C ILE A 97 -8.00 2.33 6.82
N LEU A 98 -7.62 3.07 7.87
CA LEU A 98 -8.56 3.45 8.93
C LEU A 98 -9.57 4.53 8.49
N LYS A 99 -9.36 5.20 7.35
CA LYS A 99 -10.20 6.31 6.83
C LYS A 99 -10.85 6.04 5.48
N GLU A 100 -10.44 5.01 4.74
CA GLU A 100 -10.96 4.71 3.41
C GLU A 100 -12.44 4.31 3.39
N GLY A 101 -13.14 4.64 2.31
CA GLY A 101 -14.52 4.21 2.09
C GLY A 101 -14.61 2.71 1.79
N VAL A 102 -15.79 2.15 2.03
CA VAL A 102 -16.05 0.71 1.87
C VAL A 102 -15.85 0.22 0.44
N GLU A 103 -16.28 0.97 -0.57
CA GLU A 103 -16.20 0.56 -1.98
C GLU A 103 -14.75 0.37 -2.42
N THR A 104 -13.91 1.37 -2.17
CA THR A 104 -12.47 1.33 -2.46
C THR A 104 -11.77 0.19 -1.74
N ALA A 105 -12.15 -0.06 -0.48
CA ALA A 105 -11.59 -1.12 0.34
C ALA A 105 -11.96 -2.51 -0.19
N LEU A 106 -13.22 -2.69 -0.62
CA LEU A 106 -13.72 -3.95 -1.18
C LEU A 106 -13.14 -4.23 -2.56
N GLU A 107 -13.13 -3.24 -3.45
CA GLU A 107 -12.55 -3.36 -4.79
C GLU A 107 -11.10 -3.85 -4.71
N ARG A 108 -10.27 -3.19 -3.90
CA ARG A 108 -8.89 -3.59 -3.70
C ARG A 108 -8.74 -5.00 -3.12
N SER A 109 -9.58 -5.34 -2.13
CA SER A 109 -9.54 -6.67 -1.51
C SER A 109 -9.87 -7.76 -2.51
N ILE A 110 -10.92 -7.56 -3.31
CA ILE A 110 -11.35 -8.50 -4.35
C ILE A 110 -10.27 -8.64 -5.43
N ILE A 111 -9.70 -7.54 -5.93
CA ILE A 111 -8.59 -7.58 -6.90
C ILE A 111 -7.41 -8.40 -6.33
N THR A 112 -7.03 -8.16 -5.08
CA THR A 112 -5.96 -8.92 -4.42
C THR A 112 -6.29 -10.42 -4.33
N MET A 113 -7.55 -10.76 -4.04
CA MET A 113 -8.02 -12.15 -3.99
C MET A 113 -8.04 -12.80 -5.37
N MET A 114 -8.36 -12.04 -6.42
CA MET A 114 -8.29 -12.49 -7.82
C MET A 114 -6.86 -12.76 -8.25
N GLU A 115 -5.93 -11.82 -8.01
CA GLU A 115 -4.50 -12.01 -8.27
C GLU A 115 -3.95 -13.26 -7.55
N TRP A 116 -4.32 -13.43 -6.27
CA TRP A 116 -3.95 -14.64 -5.53
C TRP A 116 -4.53 -15.91 -6.17
N ALA A 117 -5.78 -15.88 -6.61
CA ALA A 117 -6.42 -17.03 -7.24
C ALA A 117 -5.75 -17.42 -8.56
N GLU A 118 -5.40 -16.44 -9.39
CA GLU A 118 -4.64 -16.65 -10.63
C GLU A 118 -3.28 -17.31 -10.34
N GLU A 119 -2.54 -16.80 -9.35
CA GLU A 119 -1.24 -17.37 -8.96
C GLU A 119 -1.35 -18.80 -8.41
N ASN A 120 -2.50 -19.20 -7.86
CA ASN A 120 -2.70 -20.47 -7.17
C ASN A 120 -3.63 -21.43 -7.91
N ASN A 121 -4.00 -21.13 -9.17
CA ASN A 121 -5.00 -21.88 -9.95
C ASN A 121 -6.28 -22.16 -9.15
N SER A 122 -6.78 -21.15 -8.44
CA SER A 122 -7.95 -21.23 -7.57
C SER A 122 -9.06 -20.28 -8.04
N VAL A 123 -10.13 -20.17 -7.24
CA VAL A 123 -11.14 -19.14 -7.40
C VAL A 123 -10.98 -18.10 -6.29
N TRP A 124 -11.24 -16.83 -6.57
CA TRP A 124 -10.93 -15.73 -5.64
C TRP A 124 -11.66 -15.85 -4.29
N ASN A 125 -12.89 -16.40 -4.28
CA ASN A 125 -13.65 -16.59 -3.05
C ASN A 125 -13.12 -17.72 -2.14
N HIS A 126 -12.16 -18.50 -2.62
CA HIS A 126 -11.43 -19.47 -1.81
C HIS A 126 -10.30 -18.83 -0.99
N TYR A 127 -9.98 -17.54 -1.21
CA TYR A 127 -8.83 -16.87 -0.60
C TYR A 127 -8.72 -17.10 0.91
N PHE A 128 -9.73 -16.75 1.71
CA PHE A 128 -9.66 -16.87 3.17
C PHE A 128 -9.52 -18.30 3.67
N ASN A 129 -9.92 -19.29 2.87
CA ASN A 129 -9.86 -20.69 3.25
C ASN A 129 -8.49 -21.33 3.02
N TYR A 130 -7.73 -20.85 2.03
CA TYR A 130 -6.49 -21.52 1.59
C TYR A 130 -5.26 -20.63 1.52
N ILE A 131 -5.38 -19.33 1.74
CA ILE A 131 -4.22 -18.44 1.83
C ILE A 131 -3.28 -18.91 2.96
N ASN A 132 -1.98 -18.88 2.71
CA ASN A 132 -1.00 -19.05 3.77
C ASN A 132 -1.11 -17.91 4.80
N LEU A 133 -1.19 -18.23 6.10
CA LEU A 133 -1.42 -17.23 7.15
C LEU A 133 -0.37 -16.11 7.18
N ASN A 134 0.91 -16.42 6.95
CA ASN A 134 1.96 -15.39 6.89
C ASN A 134 1.73 -14.44 5.71
N ARG A 135 1.31 -14.97 4.55
CA ARG A 135 0.97 -14.12 3.40
C ARG A 135 -0.28 -13.28 3.67
N ALA A 136 -1.28 -13.83 4.36
CA ALA A 136 -2.47 -13.09 4.77
C ALA A 136 -2.13 -11.92 5.70
N ILE A 137 -1.22 -12.12 6.66
CA ILE A 137 -0.73 -11.07 7.54
C ILE A 137 -0.11 -9.93 6.75
N TRP A 138 0.78 -10.22 5.78
CA TRP A 138 1.34 -9.18 4.92
C TRP A 138 0.29 -8.47 4.08
N HIS A 139 -0.69 -9.21 3.54
CA HIS A 139 -1.79 -8.61 2.80
C HIS A 139 -2.67 -7.70 3.67
N ILE A 140 -2.84 -8.01 4.97
CA ILE A 140 -3.53 -7.14 5.93
C ILE A 140 -2.65 -5.95 6.29
N LYS A 141 -1.38 -6.19 6.61
CA LYS A 141 -0.38 -5.18 7.00
C LYS A 141 -0.22 -4.09 5.94
N ASP A 142 -0.14 -4.50 4.68
CA ASP A 142 -0.01 -3.59 3.54
C ASP A 142 -1.35 -2.99 3.09
N GLY A 143 -2.45 -3.35 3.74
CA GLY A 143 -3.81 -2.89 3.42
C GLY A 143 -4.42 -3.53 2.18
N LYS A 144 -3.75 -4.48 1.51
CA LYS A 144 -4.27 -5.15 0.30
C LYS A 144 -5.62 -5.84 0.56
N ILE A 145 -5.77 -6.48 1.71
CA ILE A 145 -7.06 -7.00 2.19
C ILE A 145 -7.54 -6.13 3.34
N SER A 146 -8.72 -5.53 3.19
CA SER A 146 -9.26 -4.58 4.17
C SER A 146 -10.00 -5.27 5.32
N PRO A 147 -9.89 -4.74 6.56
CA PRO A 147 -10.72 -5.19 7.68
C PRO A 147 -12.21 -4.99 7.45
N TRP A 148 -12.62 -4.06 6.56
CA TRP A 148 -14.00 -3.95 6.08
C TRP A 148 -14.55 -5.31 5.64
N LEU A 149 -13.77 -6.05 4.85
CA LEU A 149 -14.15 -7.37 4.34
C LEU A 149 -13.98 -8.45 5.40
N ILE A 150 -12.78 -8.53 6.01
CA ILE A 150 -12.41 -9.61 6.94
C ILE A 150 -13.39 -9.68 8.12
N LEU A 151 -13.67 -8.53 8.75
CA LEU A 151 -14.48 -8.46 9.97
C LEU A 151 -15.99 -8.57 9.71
N ASN A 152 -16.42 -8.59 8.44
CA ASN A 152 -17.82 -8.80 8.05
C ASN A 152 -18.06 -10.10 7.30
N CYS A 153 -17.02 -10.94 7.15
CA CYS A 153 -17.06 -12.22 6.45
C CYS A 153 -16.80 -13.39 7.43
N ALA A 154 -17.49 -14.52 7.23
CA ALA A 154 -17.33 -15.70 8.08
C ALA A 154 -15.96 -16.36 7.90
N SER A 155 -15.57 -16.68 6.66
CA SER A 155 -14.25 -17.26 6.38
C SER A 155 -13.10 -16.31 6.74
N GLY A 156 -13.29 -15.00 6.56
CA GLY A 156 -12.32 -13.99 7.00
C GLY A 156 -12.07 -14.03 8.51
N LYS A 157 -13.12 -14.11 9.32
CA LYS A 157 -13.00 -14.28 10.77
C LYS A 157 -12.38 -15.62 11.17
N GLU A 158 -12.73 -16.68 10.47
CA GLU A 158 -12.16 -18.02 10.70
C GLU A 158 -10.66 -18.06 10.35
N MET A 159 -10.22 -17.34 9.32
CA MET A 159 -8.81 -17.20 9.00
C MET A 159 -8.05 -16.50 10.13
N VAL A 160 -8.60 -15.39 10.65
CA VAL A 160 -7.96 -14.62 11.73
C VAL A 160 -7.94 -15.40 13.06
N SER A 161 -8.94 -16.24 13.34
CA SER A 161 -8.92 -17.09 14.55
C SER A 161 -7.82 -18.16 14.55
N LYS A 162 -7.19 -18.40 13.39
CA LYS A 162 -6.02 -19.31 13.25
C LYS A 162 -4.69 -18.60 13.50
N PHE A 163 -4.69 -17.27 13.70
CA PHE A 163 -3.46 -16.51 13.98
C PHE A 163 -2.99 -16.77 15.41
N ASN A 164 -1.67 -16.86 15.59
CA ASN A 164 -1.06 -16.87 16.93
C ASN A 164 -0.89 -15.44 17.49
N ASP A 165 -0.45 -15.32 18.74
CA ASP A 165 -0.34 -14.02 19.42
C ASP A 165 0.60 -13.04 18.71
N GLU A 166 1.76 -13.50 18.21
CA GLU A 166 2.72 -12.67 17.47
C GLU A 166 2.11 -12.16 16.15
N GLN A 167 1.38 -13.03 15.46
CA GLN A 167 0.69 -12.70 14.21
C GLN A 167 -0.45 -11.69 14.43
N LEU A 168 -1.17 -11.83 15.55
CA LEU A 168 -2.20 -10.87 15.96
C LEU A 168 -1.60 -9.51 16.30
N GLU A 169 -0.45 -9.48 16.98
CA GLU A 169 0.27 -8.24 17.31
C GLU A 169 0.64 -7.46 16.04
N ILE A 170 1.11 -8.14 14.99
CA ILE A 170 1.49 -7.51 13.72
C ILE A 170 0.32 -6.80 13.04
N VAL A 171 -0.88 -7.40 13.06
CA VAL A 171 -2.06 -6.84 12.38
C VAL A 171 -2.91 -5.94 13.29
N TYR A 172 -2.61 -5.89 14.59
CA TYR A 172 -3.44 -5.26 15.61
C TYR A 172 -3.81 -3.81 15.27
N LEU A 173 -2.82 -2.99 14.89
CA LEU A 173 -3.06 -1.58 14.58
C LEU A 173 -4.05 -1.39 13.42
N ILE A 174 -4.05 -2.30 12.45
CA ILE A 174 -4.92 -2.24 11.27
C ILE A 174 -6.27 -2.85 11.57
N MET A 175 -6.31 -3.88 12.40
CA MET A 175 -7.51 -4.63 12.76
C MET A 175 -8.13 -4.23 14.10
N ASP A 176 -7.76 -3.07 14.64
CA ASP A 176 -8.18 -2.59 15.97
C ASP A 176 -9.72 -2.74 16.17
N PRO A 177 -10.15 -3.67 17.05
CA PRO A 177 -11.56 -3.95 17.26
C PRO A 177 -12.35 -2.72 17.73
N GLU A 178 -11.74 -1.81 18.49
CA GLU A 178 -12.42 -0.61 18.99
C GLU A 178 -12.74 0.35 17.84
N HIS A 179 -11.74 0.64 17.01
CA HIS A 179 -11.90 1.46 15.81
C HIS A 179 -12.98 0.89 14.89
N TRP A 180 -12.88 -0.39 14.53
CA TRP A 180 -13.79 -1.01 13.58
C TRP A 180 -15.21 -1.19 14.14
N THR A 181 -15.35 -1.50 15.43
CA THR A 181 -16.67 -1.54 16.08
C THR A 181 -17.36 -0.18 16.02
N MET A 182 -16.63 0.91 16.32
CA MET A 182 -17.18 2.26 16.23
C MET A 182 -17.53 2.63 14.79
N ARG A 183 -16.65 2.29 13.85
CA ARG A 183 -16.83 2.59 12.42
C ARG A 183 -18.03 1.88 11.82
N PHE A 184 -18.18 0.58 12.07
CA PHE A 184 -19.32 -0.21 11.59
C PHE A 184 -20.65 0.27 12.18
N LYS A 185 -20.67 0.73 13.43
CA LYS A 185 -21.87 1.35 14.02
C LYS A 185 -22.26 2.65 13.34
N ARG A 186 -21.28 3.49 12.97
CA ARG A 186 -21.51 4.78 12.30
C ARG A 186 -21.90 4.62 10.82
N GLN A 187 -21.43 3.56 10.18
CA GLN A 187 -21.58 3.32 8.74
C GLN A 187 -22.39 2.03 8.48
N SER A 188 -23.61 1.96 9.03
CA SER A 188 -24.46 0.75 8.94
C SER A 188 -24.81 0.36 7.50
N ASN A 189 -25.00 1.34 6.61
CA ASN A 189 -25.29 1.09 5.19
C ASN A 189 -24.09 0.46 4.48
N ASP A 190 -22.89 0.94 4.78
CA ASP A 190 -21.64 0.39 4.23
C ASP A 190 -21.42 -1.05 4.72
N VAL A 191 -21.74 -1.34 5.99
CA VAL A 191 -21.71 -2.71 6.53
C VAL A 191 -22.70 -3.61 5.81
N GLN A 192 -23.89 -3.11 5.48
CA GLN A 192 -24.90 -3.88 4.77
C GLN A 192 -24.45 -4.22 3.35
N LEU A 193 -23.85 -3.25 2.63
CA LEU A 193 -23.23 -3.47 1.32
C LEU A 193 -22.18 -4.59 1.37
N VAL A 194 -21.29 -4.55 2.38
CA VAL A 194 -20.27 -5.60 2.54
C VAL A 194 -20.91 -6.96 2.74
N LYS A 195 -21.93 -7.06 3.60
CA LYS A 195 -22.62 -8.33 3.88
C LYS A 195 -23.31 -8.89 2.65
N GLU A 196 -23.89 -8.03 1.81
CA GLU A 196 -24.50 -8.43 0.54
C GLU A 196 -23.44 -9.02 -0.41
N ILE A 197 -22.32 -8.32 -0.58
CA ILE A 197 -21.20 -8.78 -1.41
C ILE A 197 -20.63 -10.11 -0.88
N VAL A 198 -20.40 -10.22 0.43
CA VAL A 198 -19.92 -11.46 1.08
C VAL A 198 -20.87 -12.62 0.81
N LYS A 199 -22.17 -12.40 0.96
CA LYS A 199 -23.20 -13.42 0.72
C LYS A 199 -23.26 -13.86 -0.74
N GLU A 200 -23.31 -12.92 -1.68
CA GLU A 200 -23.36 -13.22 -3.12
C GLU A 200 -22.10 -13.93 -3.60
N SER A 201 -20.95 -13.56 -3.03
CA SER A 201 -19.64 -14.11 -3.38
C SER A 201 -19.32 -15.45 -2.69
N LYS A 202 -20.18 -15.88 -1.75
CA LYS A 202 -19.98 -17.09 -0.93
C LYS A 202 -18.65 -17.08 -0.15
N LEU A 203 -18.35 -15.93 0.46
CA LEU A 203 -17.21 -15.71 1.34
C LEU A 203 -17.53 -16.06 2.79
#